data_AF-A0A2M6V792-F1
#
_entry.id   AF-A0A2M6V792-F1
#
_cell.length_a   1.000
_cell.length_b   1.000
_cell.length_c   1.000
_cell.angle_alpha   90.00
_cell.angle_beta   90.00
_cell.angle_gamma   90.00
#
_symmetry.space_group_name_H-M   'P 1'
#
loop_
_entity.id
_entity.type
_entity.pdbx_description
1 polymer ?
#
loop_
_entity_poly.entity_id
_entity_poly.type
_entity_poly.pdbx_seq_one_letter_code
_entity_poly.pdbx_strand_id
1 'polypeptide(L)'
;MSAVLDPHGHAAGDHSHDDHHGAPHGWRRWVFATNHKDIGTLYLLFAFTMLIIGGVLALLIRAELFQPGLQLVNPELFNQLTTMHGLIMVFGAIMPAFVGFANWMIPLQIGASDMAFARMNNFSFWLMIPAAATLAGSFFMPGGAPAAGWTLYAPLTLQMGPSMDAGIFAMHILGASSIMGSINIIVTILNMRAPGMTLMKMPMFVWTWLITAYLLIAVMPVLAGAITMTLTDRHFGTTFFNPAGGGDPIMYQHIFWFFGHPEVYIMILPAFGIISHIVPAFARKKLFGYASMVYATSSIAILSFIVWAHHMYATGMPVTGQLFFMYATMLISVPTGVKVFNWIATMWKGSMTFETPMLFAVGFIFVFTMGGFTGLILSMAPIDTQVQDTYYVVAHFHYVLVAGSLFAMFAGFYFWCPKWTGVMYNETRGKIHFWWTLISFNVTFFPMHFLGLAGMPRRYADYPMQFADFNALASVGAFFFGFAQVYFFFFVVLPAMRGHGDKAVAKPWEAAEGLEWEVPSPAPFHTFETPPKLDATATRVIG
;
A
#
# COMPACT_ATOMS: atom_id res chain seq x y z
N MET A 1 13.23 20.26 -24.09
CA MET A 1 13.91 20.96 -25.20
C MET A 1 12.84 21.58 -26.08
N SER A 2 13.17 22.77 -26.61
CA SER A 2 12.34 23.76 -27.28
C SER A 2 11.29 23.23 -28.27
N ALA A 3 10.05 23.67 -28.11
CA ALA A 3 9.03 23.64 -29.15
C ALA A 3 9.38 24.68 -30.22
N VAL A 4 9.45 24.25 -31.48
CA VAL A 4 9.44 25.14 -32.64
C VAL A 4 8.13 24.84 -33.37
N LEU A 5 7.25 25.84 -33.36
CA LEU A 5 6.09 25.91 -34.23
C LEU A 5 6.56 26.42 -35.59
N ASP A 6 6.09 25.82 -36.68
CA ASP A 6 6.09 26.46 -38.00
C ASP A 6 4.66 26.43 -38.57
N PRO A 7 4.19 27.50 -39.25
CA PRO A 7 2.81 27.62 -39.70
C PRO A 7 2.63 27.38 -41.23
N HIS A 8 1.38 27.04 -41.57
CA HIS A 8 0.71 27.12 -42.89
C HIS A 8 0.86 26.00 -43.92
N GLY A 9 -0.30 25.53 -44.40
CA GLY A 9 -0.47 24.89 -45.71
C GLY A 9 -1.66 23.93 -45.80
N HIS A 10 -2.82 24.40 -46.27
CA HIS A 10 -3.94 23.54 -46.68
C HIS A 10 -3.59 22.75 -47.95
N ALA A 11 -3.79 21.42 -47.95
CA ALA A 11 -4.18 20.64 -49.13
C ALA A 11 -4.72 19.27 -48.70
N ALA A 12 -5.88 18.90 -49.26
CA ALA A 12 -6.51 17.60 -49.10
C ALA A 12 -5.67 16.51 -49.80
N GLY A 13 -5.52 15.36 -49.14
CA GLY A 13 -4.82 14.19 -49.67
C GLY A 13 -5.08 12.98 -48.79
N ASP A 14 -5.93 12.09 -49.29
CA ASP A 14 -6.27 10.78 -48.76
C ASP A 14 -5.01 9.90 -48.68
N HIS A 15 -4.50 9.66 -47.47
CA HIS A 15 -3.44 8.68 -47.24
C HIS A 15 -3.60 8.01 -45.87
N SER A 16 -4.04 6.76 -45.93
CA SER A 16 -3.79 5.72 -44.93
C SER A 16 -2.30 5.62 -44.62
N HIS A 17 -1.90 6.09 -43.44
CA HIS A 17 -0.60 5.76 -42.86
C HIS A 17 -0.81 5.08 -41.51
N ASP A 18 -0.92 3.75 -41.58
CA ASP A 18 -0.62 2.83 -40.48
C ASP A 18 0.87 2.93 -40.14
N ASP A 19 1.31 4.00 -39.49
CA ASP A 19 2.62 4.05 -38.83
C ASP A 19 2.49 3.54 -37.40
N HIS A 20 2.19 2.25 -37.27
CA HIS A 20 2.46 1.50 -36.06
C HIS A 20 3.97 1.43 -35.86
N HIS A 21 4.57 2.43 -35.20
CA HIS A 21 5.83 2.23 -34.50
C HIS A 21 5.63 1.09 -33.49
N GLY A 22 5.99 -0.13 -33.91
CA GLY A 22 5.69 -1.35 -33.18
C GLY A 22 6.14 -1.26 -31.74
N ALA A 23 5.19 -1.46 -30.81
CA ALA A 23 5.49 -1.53 -29.39
C ALA A 23 6.65 -2.52 -29.17
N PRO A 24 7.67 -2.18 -28.36
CA PRO A 24 8.80 -3.07 -28.15
C PRO A 24 8.31 -4.44 -27.66
N HIS A 25 8.91 -5.52 -28.17
CA HIS A 25 8.51 -6.90 -27.88
C HIS A 25 9.54 -7.65 -27.03
N GLY A 26 9.10 -8.74 -26.40
CA GLY A 26 9.95 -9.61 -25.59
C GLY A 26 10.49 -8.92 -24.33
N TRP A 27 11.70 -9.28 -23.91
CA TRP A 27 12.33 -8.73 -22.71
C TRP A 27 12.65 -7.23 -22.80
N ARG A 28 12.90 -6.72 -24.01
CA ARG A 28 13.22 -5.29 -24.25
C ARG A 28 12.06 -4.37 -23.88
N ARG A 29 10.81 -4.83 -24.07
CA ARG A 29 9.59 -4.13 -23.65
C ARG A 29 9.63 -3.75 -22.18
N TRP A 30 10.08 -4.68 -21.36
CA TRP A 30 10.04 -4.57 -19.90
C TRP A 30 11.26 -3.83 -19.35
N VAL A 31 12.46 -4.15 -19.84
CA VAL A 31 13.71 -3.53 -19.35
C VAL A 31 13.80 -2.06 -19.73
N PHE A 32 13.40 -1.73 -20.96
CA PHE A 32 13.42 -0.36 -21.49
C PHE A 32 12.03 0.27 -21.52
N ALA A 33 11.11 -0.20 -20.66
CA ALA A 33 9.75 0.30 -20.60
C ALA A 33 9.75 1.82 -20.37
N THR A 34 9.03 2.55 -21.22
CA THR A 34 8.71 3.97 -20.98
C THR A 34 7.23 4.17 -20.70
N ASN A 35 6.42 3.15 -20.97
CA ASN A 35 4.97 3.21 -20.82
C ASN A 35 4.53 2.97 -19.38
N HIS A 36 3.71 3.86 -18.83
CA HIS A 36 3.17 3.75 -17.48
C HIS A 36 2.41 2.44 -17.18
N LYS A 37 1.79 1.79 -18.17
CA LYS A 37 1.05 0.53 -17.99
C LYS A 37 1.99 -0.66 -17.84
N ASP A 38 3.05 -0.69 -18.64
CA ASP A 38 4.08 -1.73 -18.50
C ASP A 38 4.81 -1.60 -17.16
N ILE A 39 5.22 -0.38 -16.79
CA ILE A 39 5.86 -0.10 -15.50
C ILE A 39 4.89 -0.41 -14.35
N GLY A 40 3.62 -0.02 -14.46
CA GLY A 40 2.59 -0.37 -13.48
C GLY A 40 2.42 -1.88 -13.31
N THR A 41 2.48 -2.64 -14.40
CA THR A 41 2.43 -4.11 -14.36
C THR A 41 3.65 -4.70 -13.67
N LEU A 42 4.85 -4.17 -13.95
CA LEU A 42 6.08 -4.56 -13.29
C LEU A 42 6.00 -4.35 -11.77
N TYR A 43 5.50 -3.20 -11.33
CA TYR A 43 5.26 -2.91 -9.91
C TYR A 43 4.29 -3.93 -9.27
N LEU A 44 3.16 -4.23 -9.92
CA LEU A 44 2.18 -5.19 -9.40
C LEU A 44 2.74 -6.61 -9.31
N LEU A 45 3.51 -7.07 -10.31
CA LEU A 45 4.15 -8.38 -10.30
C LEU A 45 5.25 -8.49 -9.23
N PHE A 46 6.08 -7.44 -9.11
CA PHE A 46 7.07 -7.35 -8.05
C PHE A 46 6.40 -7.40 -6.68
N ALA A 47 5.39 -6.56 -6.46
CA ALA A 47 4.67 -6.46 -5.21
C ALA A 47 4.00 -7.79 -4.83
N PHE A 48 3.40 -8.48 -5.80
CA PHE A 48 2.82 -9.79 -5.58
C PHE A 48 3.88 -10.84 -5.23
N THR A 49 5.05 -10.80 -5.88
CA THR A 49 6.17 -11.69 -5.54
C THR A 49 6.63 -11.46 -4.10
N MET A 50 6.79 -10.19 -3.70
CA MET A 50 7.16 -9.82 -2.33
C MET A 50 6.04 -10.16 -1.32
N LEU A 51 4.76 -10.07 -1.71
CA LEU A 51 3.63 -10.52 -0.89
C LEU A 51 3.72 -12.02 -0.61
N ILE A 52 4.05 -12.84 -1.61
CA ILE A 52 4.24 -14.28 -1.41
C ILE A 52 5.46 -14.54 -0.52
N ILE A 53 6.60 -13.88 -0.75
CA ILE A 53 7.80 -14.02 0.09
C ILE A 53 7.48 -13.64 1.55
N GLY A 54 6.92 -12.45 1.79
CA GLY A 54 6.54 -11.99 3.11
C GLY A 54 5.48 -12.89 3.76
N GLY A 55 4.54 -13.41 2.97
CA GLY A 55 3.54 -14.39 3.41
C GLY A 55 4.18 -15.71 3.87
N VAL A 56 5.16 -16.24 3.13
CA VAL A 56 5.91 -17.44 3.55
C VAL A 56 6.63 -17.21 4.87
N LEU A 57 7.26 -16.05 5.06
CA LEU A 57 7.89 -15.71 6.35
C LEU A 57 6.86 -15.68 7.49
N ALA A 58 5.67 -15.11 7.27
CA ALA A 58 4.59 -15.13 8.25
C ALA A 58 4.08 -16.55 8.55
N LEU A 59 3.96 -17.41 7.54
CA LEU A 59 3.55 -18.80 7.73
C LEU A 59 4.57 -19.58 8.55
N LEU A 60 5.88 -19.33 8.37
CA LEU A 60 6.92 -19.93 9.21
C LEU A 60 6.82 -19.46 10.67
N ILE A 61 6.59 -18.16 10.90
CA ILE A 61 6.34 -17.61 12.25
C ILE A 61 5.12 -18.29 12.88
N ARG A 62 4.02 -18.45 12.14
CA ARG A 62 2.80 -19.09 12.66
C ARG A 62 2.95 -20.59 12.82
N ALA A 63 3.78 -21.25 12.03
CA ALA A 63 4.10 -22.65 12.19
C ALA A 63 4.88 -22.90 13.49
N GLU A 64 5.86 -22.04 13.82
CA GLU A 64 6.55 -22.08 15.12
C GLU A 64 5.55 -21.87 16.25
N LEU A 65 4.70 -20.83 16.14
CA LEU A 65 3.74 -20.48 17.18
C LEU A 65 2.46 -21.34 17.18
N PHE A 66 2.47 -22.52 16.56
CA PHE A 66 1.30 -23.40 16.57
C PHE A 66 1.10 -24.08 17.93
N GLN A 67 2.19 -24.39 18.64
CA GLN A 67 2.16 -24.99 19.97
C GLN A 67 3.27 -24.40 20.86
N PRO A 68 3.11 -24.40 22.20
CA PRO A 68 4.17 -24.02 23.13
C PRO A 68 5.45 -24.86 23.00
N GLY A 69 6.58 -24.25 23.30
CA GLY A 69 7.95 -24.76 23.09
C GLY A 69 8.59 -24.17 21.82
N LEU A 70 9.79 -24.66 21.48
CA LEU A 70 10.44 -24.42 20.19
C LEU A 70 10.43 -25.70 19.34
N GLN A 71 10.17 -25.59 18.02
CA GLN A 71 9.83 -26.75 17.18
C GLN A 71 10.51 -26.71 15.82
N LEU A 72 10.44 -25.57 15.12
CA LEU A 72 10.90 -25.43 13.74
C LEU A 72 12.08 -24.47 13.62
N VAL A 73 12.06 -23.35 14.36
CA VAL A 73 13.08 -22.30 14.27
C VAL A 73 13.64 -21.94 15.64
N ASN A 74 14.92 -21.57 15.68
CA ASN A 74 15.52 -21.01 16.88
C ASN A 74 15.08 -19.53 17.07
N PRO A 75 15.22 -18.95 18.29
CA PRO A 75 14.76 -17.60 18.57
C PRO A 75 15.40 -16.51 17.70
N GLU A 76 16.66 -16.68 17.30
CA GLU A 76 17.34 -15.73 16.43
C GLU A 76 16.71 -15.70 15.04
N LEU A 77 16.54 -16.87 14.40
CA LEU A 77 15.85 -16.98 13.13
C LEU A 77 14.40 -16.49 13.23
N PHE A 78 13.69 -16.75 14.33
CA PHE A 78 12.34 -16.22 14.55
C PHE A 78 12.29 -14.67 14.50
N ASN A 79 13.25 -14.01 15.14
CA ASN A 79 13.36 -12.54 15.12
C ASN A 79 13.72 -12.03 13.72
N GLN A 80 14.56 -12.76 12.99
CA GLN A 80 14.88 -12.47 11.59
C GLN A 80 13.63 -12.56 10.70
N LEU A 81 12.87 -13.65 10.80
CA LEU A 81 11.61 -13.82 10.07
C LEU A 81 10.63 -12.68 10.37
N THR A 82 10.47 -12.32 11.65
CA THR A 82 9.55 -11.26 12.07
C THR A 82 9.97 -9.88 11.55
N THR A 83 11.26 -9.58 11.59
CA THR A 83 11.83 -8.33 11.08
C THR A 83 11.66 -8.23 9.56
N MET A 84 12.07 -9.27 8.85
CA MET A 84 12.04 -9.32 7.39
C MET A 84 10.62 -9.36 6.84
N HIS A 85 9.70 -10.08 7.50
CA HIS A 85 8.27 -10.02 7.15
C HIS A 85 7.76 -8.58 7.17
N GLY A 86 8.00 -7.84 8.25
CA GLY A 86 7.53 -6.44 8.36
C GLY A 86 8.13 -5.53 7.28
N LEU A 87 9.45 -5.58 7.08
CA LEU A 87 10.12 -4.76 6.06
C LEU A 87 9.66 -5.11 4.63
N ILE A 88 9.56 -6.40 4.31
CA ILE A 88 9.13 -6.87 2.98
C ILE A 88 7.67 -6.52 2.72
N MET A 89 6.79 -6.68 3.69
CA MET A 89 5.37 -6.38 3.49
C MET A 89 5.14 -4.89 3.27
N VAL A 90 5.78 -4.01 4.06
CA VAL A 90 5.62 -2.56 3.92
C VAL A 90 6.28 -2.06 2.63
N PHE A 91 7.59 -2.23 2.50
CA PHE A 91 8.37 -1.59 1.44
C PHE A 91 8.46 -2.41 0.14
N GLY A 92 8.25 -3.72 0.22
CA GLY A 92 8.31 -4.63 -0.92
C GLY A 92 6.95 -4.99 -1.51
N ALA A 93 5.88 -5.05 -0.71
CA ALA A 93 4.56 -5.48 -1.17
C ALA A 93 3.56 -4.32 -1.24
N ILE A 94 3.15 -3.74 -0.10
CA ILE A 94 2.02 -2.81 -0.05
C ILE A 94 2.32 -1.51 -0.81
N MET A 95 3.43 -0.81 -0.50
CA MET A 95 3.73 0.45 -1.19
C MET A 95 3.96 0.24 -2.70
N PRO A 96 4.77 -0.74 -3.15
CA PRO A 96 4.92 -1.03 -4.57
C PRO A 96 3.63 -1.36 -5.31
N ALA A 97 2.74 -2.14 -4.70
CA ALA A 97 1.47 -2.49 -5.35
C ALA A 97 0.65 -1.24 -5.62
N PHE A 98 0.53 -0.35 -4.64
CA PHE A 98 -0.15 0.91 -4.79
C PHE A 98 0.52 1.78 -5.87
N VAL A 99 1.85 1.92 -5.89
CA VAL A 99 2.54 2.63 -6.97
C VAL A 99 2.24 2.00 -8.35
N GLY A 100 2.07 0.68 -8.42
CA GLY A 100 1.61 -0.03 -9.61
C GLY A 100 0.20 0.39 -10.06
N PHE A 101 -0.76 0.48 -9.12
CA PHE A 101 -2.09 1.02 -9.39
C PHE A 101 -2.04 2.49 -9.86
N ALA A 102 -1.23 3.33 -9.22
CA ALA A 102 -1.02 4.72 -9.62
C ALA A 102 -0.52 4.83 -11.06
N ASN A 103 0.53 4.07 -11.37
CA ASN A 103 1.11 4.02 -12.70
C ASN A 103 0.09 3.62 -13.75
N TRP A 104 -0.70 2.58 -13.49
CA TRP A 104 -1.75 2.15 -14.40
C TRP A 104 -2.87 3.19 -14.57
N MET A 105 -3.41 3.69 -13.47
CA MET A 105 -4.69 4.39 -13.46
C MET A 105 -4.58 5.91 -13.55
N ILE A 106 -3.55 6.55 -12.96
CA ILE A 106 -3.51 8.02 -12.90
C ILE A 106 -3.52 8.66 -14.28
N PRO A 107 -2.65 8.28 -15.24
CA PRO A 107 -2.69 8.87 -16.58
C PRO A 107 -4.03 8.64 -17.29
N LEU A 108 -4.61 7.44 -17.16
CA LEU A 108 -5.94 7.13 -17.73
C LEU A 108 -7.03 8.01 -17.13
N GLN A 109 -7.02 8.20 -15.80
CA GLN A 109 -8.05 8.93 -15.07
C GLN A 109 -7.98 10.45 -15.25
N ILE A 110 -6.80 10.99 -15.56
CA ILE A 110 -6.62 12.43 -15.80
C ILE A 110 -6.60 12.81 -17.28
N GLY A 111 -6.70 11.84 -18.20
CA GLY A 111 -6.68 12.10 -19.64
C GLY A 111 -5.28 12.41 -20.20
N ALA A 112 -4.23 11.84 -19.60
CA ALA A 112 -2.84 12.00 -20.04
C ALA A 112 -2.38 10.81 -20.89
N SER A 113 -1.38 11.05 -21.76
CA SER A 113 -0.77 10.02 -22.60
C SER A 113 0.14 9.06 -21.84
N ASP A 114 0.87 9.57 -20.85
CA ASP A 114 1.83 8.85 -20.01
C ASP A 114 2.11 9.65 -18.71
N MET A 115 3.04 9.16 -17.89
CA MET A 115 3.60 9.88 -16.75
C MET A 115 4.61 10.96 -17.20
N ALA A 116 4.74 12.04 -16.42
CA ALA A 116 5.58 13.19 -16.75
C ALA A 116 7.06 12.85 -17.04
N PHE A 117 7.62 11.90 -16.29
CA PHE A 117 9.00 11.47 -16.41
C PHE A 117 9.08 9.95 -16.65
N ALA A 118 8.65 9.50 -17.82
CA ALA A 118 8.65 8.09 -18.24
C ALA A 118 9.95 7.31 -17.93
N ARG A 119 11.13 7.89 -18.20
CA ARG A 119 12.42 7.22 -17.93
C ARG A 119 12.78 7.15 -16.44
N MET A 120 12.47 8.20 -15.69
CA MET A 120 12.65 8.22 -14.24
C MET A 120 11.73 7.19 -13.57
N ASN A 121 10.53 7.02 -14.11
CA ASN A 121 9.56 6.02 -13.67
C ASN A 121 10.07 4.58 -13.84
N ASN A 122 10.74 4.31 -14.97
CA ASN A 122 11.38 3.01 -15.19
C ASN A 122 12.53 2.81 -14.19
N PHE A 123 13.37 3.83 -14.02
CA PHE A 123 14.50 3.75 -13.09
C PHE A 123 14.04 3.58 -11.64
N SER A 124 12.97 4.26 -11.21
CA SER A 124 12.41 4.08 -9.86
C SER A 124 11.97 2.65 -9.61
N PHE A 125 11.34 1.99 -10.59
CA PHE A 125 11.02 0.55 -10.48
C PHE A 125 12.30 -0.30 -10.34
N TRP A 126 13.28 -0.10 -11.24
CA TRP A 126 14.47 -0.95 -11.28
C TRP A 126 15.37 -0.81 -10.05
N LEU A 127 15.31 0.30 -9.30
CA LEU A 127 15.98 0.43 -8.01
C LEU A 127 15.48 -0.58 -6.97
N MET A 128 14.22 -1.01 -7.06
CA MET A 128 13.64 -1.91 -6.06
C MET A 128 14.16 -3.34 -6.17
N ILE A 129 14.53 -3.79 -7.38
CA ILE A 129 15.06 -5.14 -7.61
C ILE A 129 16.35 -5.40 -6.81
N PRO A 130 17.43 -4.60 -6.93
CA PRO A 130 18.63 -4.81 -6.13
C PRO A 130 18.38 -4.60 -4.63
N ALA A 131 17.46 -3.71 -4.24
CA ALA A 131 17.11 -3.54 -2.83
C ALA A 131 16.43 -4.77 -2.24
N ALA A 132 15.43 -5.33 -2.93
CA ALA A 132 14.75 -6.56 -2.53
C ALA A 132 15.68 -7.77 -2.53
N ALA A 133 16.56 -7.87 -3.55
CA ALA A 133 17.57 -8.91 -3.60
C ALA A 133 18.56 -8.80 -2.43
N THR A 134 18.94 -7.58 -2.04
CA THR A 134 19.81 -7.35 -0.88
C THR A 134 19.12 -7.74 0.42
N LEU A 135 17.85 -7.34 0.61
CA LEU A 135 17.05 -7.74 1.77
C LEU A 135 16.89 -9.26 1.85
N ALA A 136 16.43 -9.92 0.78
CA ALA A 136 16.26 -11.37 0.76
C ALA A 136 17.60 -12.12 0.88
N GLY A 137 18.65 -11.59 0.26
CA GLY A 137 20.01 -12.13 0.35
C GLY A 137 20.63 -12.03 1.74
N SER A 138 20.14 -11.12 2.60
CA SER A 138 20.67 -10.93 3.95
C SER A 138 20.56 -12.17 4.85
N PHE A 139 19.61 -13.08 4.58
CA PHE A 139 19.52 -14.37 5.28
C PHE A 139 20.78 -15.24 5.12
N PHE A 140 21.53 -15.05 4.03
CA PHE A 140 22.75 -15.80 3.74
C PHE A 140 24.03 -15.10 4.22
N MET A 141 23.91 -13.93 4.85
CA MET A 141 25.06 -13.22 5.41
C MET A 141 25.48 -13.81 6.76
N PRO A 142 26.75 -13.58 7.19
CA PRO A 142 27.20 -13.99 8.52
C PRO A 142 26.29 -13.40 9.61
N GLY A 143 25.76 -14.26 10.47
CA GLY A 143 24.80 -13.90 11.52
C GLY A 143 23.32 -13.91 11.08
N GLY A 144 23.02 -14.15 9.80
CA GLY A 144 21.66 -14.15 9.26
C GLY A 144 21.10 -12.75 9.00
N ALA A 145 19.82 -12.66 8.66
CA ALA A 145 19.15 -11.40 8.29
C ALA A 145 19.02 -10.41 9.48
N PRO A 146 18.59 -9.15 9.26
CA PRO A 146 18.26 -8.25 10.36
C PRO A 146 17.22 -8.85 11.33
N ALA A 147 17.47 -8.74 12.63
CA ALA A 147 16.62 -9.32 13.70
C ALA A 147 16.10 -8.27 14.71
N ALA A 148 16.18 -6.98 14.39
CA ALA A 148 15.86 -5.88 15.31
C ALA A 148 14.37 -5.47 15.35
N GLY A 149 13.50 -6.19 14.65
CA GLY A 149 12.14 -5.78 14.31
C GLY A 149 12.12 -4.71 13.22
N TRP A 150 10.99 -4.56 12.51
CA TRP A 150 10.86 -3.58 11.41
C TRP A 150 11.00 -2.11 11.88
N THR A 151 10.90 -1.87 13.18
CA THR A 151 11.10 -0.56 13.81
C THR A 151 12.56 -0.17 13.94
N LEU A 152 13.49 -1.12 13.76
CA LEU A 152 14.94 -0.88 13.69
C LEU A 152 15.49 -0.04 14.86
N TYR A 153 14.94 -0.24 16.06
CA TYR A 153 15.29 0.59 17.22
C TYR A 153 16.76 0.45 17.63
N ALA A 154 17.40 1.59 17.86
CA ALA A 154 18.55 1.66 18.74
C ALA A 154 18.13 1.33 20.19
N PRO A 155 19.00 0.72 21.01
CA PRO A 155 20.40 0.38 20.71
C PRO A 155 20.58 -0.97 20.01
N LEU A 156 19.51 -1.74 19.78
CA LEU A 156 19.62 -3.12 19.24
C LEU A 156 20.27 -3.14 17.85
N THR A 157 19.90 -2.21 16.98
CA THR A 157 20.50 -2.09 15.65
C THR A 157 22.00 -1.78 15.65
N LEU A 158 22.55 -1.24 16.74
CA LEU A 158 23.99 -1.02 16.88
C LEU A 158 24.78 -2.30 17.15
N GLN A 159 24.11 -3.33 17.67
CA GLN A 159 24.74 -4.61 18.08
C GLN A 159 24.68 -5.68 16.97
N MET A 160 23.93 -5.43 15.91
CA MET A 160 23.72 -6.39 14.83
C MET A 160 24.93 -6.53 13.90
N GLY A 161 25.04 -7.68 13.22
CA GLY A 161 26.07 -7.95 12.22
C GLY A 161 25.90 -7.20 10.89
N PRO A 162 26.67 -7.58 9.84
CA PRO A 162 26.66 -6.92 8.53
C PRO A 162 25.31 -6.89 7.82
N SER A 163 24.40 -7.81 8.15
CA SER A 163 23.07 -7.86 7.57
C SER A 163 22.23 -6.62 7.90
N MET A 164 22.48 -5.97 9.04
CA MET A 164 21.85 -4.70 9.39
C MET A 164 22.29 -3.58 8.44
N ASP A 165 23.56 -3.55 8.05
CA ASP A 165 24.09 -2.57 7.10
C ASP A 165 23.49 -2.79 5.71
N ALA A 166 23.38 -4.04 5.28
CA ALA A 166 22.69 -4.41 4.04
C ALA A 166 21.21 -4.00 4.07
N GLY A 167 20.53 -4.19 5.21
CA GLY A 167 19.17 -3.71 5.44
C GLY A 167 19.05 -2.20 5.32
N ILE A 168 19.94 -1.44 5.97
CA ILE A 168 20.00 0.03 5.87
C ILE A 168 20.20 0.47 4.42
N PHE A 169 21.14 -0.15 3.70
CA PHE A 169 21.42 0.19 2.30
C PHE A 169 20.21 -0.09 1.39
N ALA A 170 19.58 -1.25 1.54
CA ALA A 170 18.36 -1.58 0.80
C ALA A 170 17.22 -0.59 1.08
N MET A 171 17.04 -0.20 2.33
CA MET A 171 16.04 0.80 2.74
C MET A 171 16.28 2.17 2.10
N HIS A 172 17.54 2.62 1.98
CA HIS A 172 17.85 3.85 1.24
C HIS A 172 17.48 3.77 -0.23
N ILE A 173 17.75 2.64 -0.89
CA ILE A 173 17.41 2.45 -2.30
C ILE A 173 15.88 2.46 -2.50
N LEU A 174 15.13 1.78 -1.63
CA LEU A 174 13.66 1.80 -1.64
C LEU A 174 13.11 3.21 -1.39
N GLY A 175 13.72 3.96 -0.49
CA GLY A 175 13.40 5.37 -0.24
C GLY A 175 13.64 6.25 -1.47
N ALA A 176 14.79 6.10 -2.14
CA ALA A 176 15.10 6.83 -3.37
C ALA A 176 14.10 6.53 -4.50
N SER A 177 13.74 5.26 -4.68
CA SER A 177 12.67 4.84 -5.60
C SER A 177 11.34 5.56 -5.31
N SER A 178 10.95 5.59 -4.03
CA SER A 178 9.68 6.18 -3.59
C SER A 178 9.65 7.70 -3.79
N ILE A 179 10.77 8.40 -3.55
CA ILE A 179 10.89 9.85 -3.79
C ILE A 179 10.77 10.17 -5.29
N MET A 180 11.49 9.42 -6.14
CA MET A 180 11.40 9.60 -7.59
C MET A 180 9.99 9.35 -8.12
N GLY A 181 9.34 8.25 -7.68
CA GLY A 181 7.96 7.95 -8.04
C GLY A 181 6.99 9.05 -7.62
N SER A 182 7.15 9.58 -6.40
CA SER A 182 6.30 10.65 -5.87
C SER A 182 6.43 11.96 -6.65
N ILE A 183 7.66 12.38 -6.98
CA ILE A 183 7.89 13.58 -7.82
C ILE A 183 7.19 13.41 -9.17
N ASN A 184 7.31 12.22 -9.78
CA ASN A 184 6.68 11.93 -11.06
C ASN A 184 5.15 12.00 -10.99
N ILE A 185 4.54 11.41 -9.96
CA ILE A 185 3.09 11.44 -9.73
C ILE A 185 2.59 12.89 -9.55
N ILE A 186 3.27 13.69 -8.72
CA ILE A 186 2.87 15.09 -8.47
C ILE A 186 2.89 15.89 -9.77
N VAL A 187 3.99 15.83 -10.53
CA VAL A 187 4.11 16.59 -11.78
C VAL A 187 3.08 16.11 -12.81
N THR A 188 2.85 14.79 -12.90
CA THR A 188 1.83 14.23 -13.79
C THR A 188 0.44 14.77 -13.44
N ILE A 189 0.04 14.67 -12.16
CA ILE A 189 -1.28 15.12 -11.72
C ILE A 189 -1.42 16.63 -11.91
N LEU A 190 -0.44 17.44 -11.51
CA LEU A 190 -0.58 18.89 -11.52
C LEU A 190 -0.48 19.52 -12.92
N ASN A 191 0.34 18.95 -13.81
CA ASN A 191 0.69 19.60 -15.07
C ASN A 191 0.15 18.88 -16.33
N MET A 192 -0.32 17.63 -16.24
CA MET A 192 -0.72 16.84 -17.42
C MET A 192 -2.20 16.45 -17.46
N ARG A 193 -3.03 16.98 -16.54
CA ARG A 193 -4.50 16.81 -16.62
C ARG A 193 -5.06 17.32 -17.94
N ALA A 194 -6.06 16.63 -18.45
CA ALA A 194 -6.83 17.06 -19.59
C ALA A 194 -7.49 18.44 -19.35
N PRO A 195 -7.54 19.32 -20.36
CA PRO A 195 -8.13 20.64 -20.24
C PRO A 195 -9.57 20.59 -19.71
N GLY A 196 -9.89 21.46 -18.74
CA GLY A 196 -11.22 21.53 -18.10
C GLY A 196 -11.37 20.71 -16.82
N MET A 197 -10.42 19.81 -16.51
CA MET A 197 -10.35 19.10 -15.22
C MET A 197 -9.65 19.95 -14.16
N THR A 198 -10.45 20.71 -13.39
CA THR A 198 -9.95 21.43 -12.20
C THR A 198 -9.64 20.46 -11.05
N LEU A 199 -8.90 20.91 -10.04
CA LEU A 199 -8.55 20.07 -8.87
C LEU A 199 -9.78 19.43 -8.23
N MET A 200 -10.85 20.21 -7.99
CA MET A 200 -12.10 19.71 -7.40
C MET A 200 -12.98 18.89 -8.34
N LYS A 201 -12.48 18.53 -9.53
CA LYS A 201 -13.11 17.58 -10.44
C LYS A 201 -12.30 16.29 -10.63
N MET A 202 -11.11 16.20 -10.03
CA MET A 202 -10.29 14.99 -10.15
C MET A 202 -10.96 13.79 -9.47
N PRO A 203 -10.79 12.57 -9.99
CA PRO A 203 -11.27 11.38 -9.30
C PRO A 203 -10.64 11.22 -7.91
N MET A 204 -11.36 10.57 -6.98
CA MET A 204 -10.89 10.44 -5.59
C MET A 204 -9.58 9.65 -5.48
N PHE A 205 -9.37 8.65 -6.35
CA PHE A 205 -8.11 7.92 -6.39
C PHE A 205 -6.91 8.83 -6.72
N VAL A 206 -7.08 9.75 -7.67
CA VAL A 206 -6.07 10.75 -8.04
C VAL A 206 -5.79 11.70 -6.87
N TRP A 207 -6.82 12.18 -6.17
CA TRP A 207 -6.66 13.03 -4.98
C TRP A 207 -5.88 12.32 -3.86
N THR A 208 -6.25 11.07 -3.56
CA THR A 208 -5.54 10.30 -2.52
C THR A 208 -4.08 10.08 -2.89
N TRP A 209 -3.77 9.90 -4.17
CA TRP A 209 -2.39 9.77 -4.65
C TRP A 209 -1.61 11.07 -4.62
N LEU A 210 -2.23 12.19 -4.95
CA LEU A 210 -1.58 13.49 -4.84
C LEU A 210 -1.10 13.73 -3.41
N ILE A 211 -1.96 13.45 -2.42
CA ILE A 211 -1.63 13.57 -1.00
C ILE A 211 -0.55 12.55 -0.61
N THR A 212 -0.70 11.28 -1.02
CA THR A 212 0.28 10.22 -0.76
C THR A 212 1.67 10.59 -1.25
N ALA A 213 1.78 11.15 -2.46
CA ALA A 213 3.04 11.56 -3.05
C ALA A 213 3.70 12.73 -2.29
N TYR A 214 2.92 13.71 -1.82
CA TYR A 214 3.44 14.78 -0.97
C TYR A 214 3.94 14.27 0.38
N LEU A 215 3.17 13.37 1.02
CA LEU A 215 3.58 12.75 2.28
C LEU A 215 4.92 12.00 2.10
N LEU A 216 5.04 11.18 1.04
CA LEU A 216 6.26 10.42 0.73
C LEU A 216 7.49 11.34 0.62
N ILE A 217 7.39 12.46 -0.11
CA ILE A 217 8.49 13.42 -0.24
C ILE A 217 8.86 14.03 1.12
N ALA A 218 7.86 14.32 1.96
CA ALA A 218 8.09 14.94 3.26
C ALA A 218 8.76 14.00 4.27
N VAL A 219 8.45 12.69 4.23
CA VAL A 219 8.81 11.76 5.34
C VAL A 219 9.94 10.80 5.00
N MET A 220 10.13 10.43 3.72
CA MET A 220 11.21 9.52 3.32
C MET A 220 12.61 10.04 3.67
N PRO A 221 12.92 11.36 3.53
CA PRO A 221 14.21 11.89 3.98
C PRO A 221 14.42 11.75 5.50
N VAL A 222 13.35 11.74 6.30
CA VAL A 222 13.44 11.59 7.76
C VAL A 222 13.87 10.17 8.12
N LEU A 223 13.28 9.15 7.48
CA LEU A 223 13.75 7.77 7.63
C LEU A 223 15.22 7.65 7.24
N ALA A 224 15.58 8.15 6.04
CA ALA A 224 16.96 8.11 5.54
C ALA A 224 17.93 8.75 6.53
N GLY A 225 17.55 9.87 7.16
CA GLY A 225 18.33 10.50 8.23
C GLY A 225 18.54 9.58 9.43
N ALA A 226 17.47 8.95 9.96
CA ALA A 226 17.56 8.03 11.10
C ALA A 226 18.49 6.84 10.84
N ILE A 227 18.35 6.18 9.68
CA ILE A 227 19.15 5.01 9.34
C ILE A 227 20.57 5.39 8.90
N THR A 228 20.79 6.61 8.36
CA THR A 228 22.15 7.14 8.13
C THR A 228 22.88 7.41 9.43
N MET A 229 22.25 8.08 10.41
CA MET A 229 22.82 8.28 11.74
C MET A 229 23.14 6.95 12.44
N THR A 230 22.28 5.94 12.24
CA THR A 230 22.54 4.58 12.74
C THR A 230 23.76 3.96 12.06
N LEU A 231 23.91 4.13 10.74
CA LEU A 231 25.05 3.63 9.99
C LEU A 231 26.36 4.32 10.42
N THR A 232 26.31 5.63 10.71
CA THR A 232 27.49 6.37 11.20
C THR A 232 27.87 5.97 12.63
N ASP A 233 26.89 5.66 13.49
CA ASP A 233 27.15 5.15 14.83
C ASP A 233 27.82 3.76 14.78
N ARG A 234 27.51 2.96 13.75
CA ARG A 234 28.07 1.63 13.56
C ARG A 234 29.48 1.63 12.97
N HIS A 235 29.81 2.56 12.06
CA HIS A 235 31.04 2.49 11.25
C HIS A 235 31.97 3.70 11.34
N PHE A 236 31.48 4.85 11.80
CA PHE A 236 32.22 6.13 11.77
C PHE A 236 32.45 6.71 13.16
N GLY A 237 32.10 5.98 14.22
CA GLY A 237 32.36 6.38 15.61
C GLY A 237 31.51 7.55 16.10
N THR A 238 30.40 7.87 15.41
CA THR A 238 29.41 8.81 15.94
C THR A 238 28.64 8.17 17.09
N THR A 239 27.94 8.99 17.87
CA THR A 239 27.22 8.54 19.08
C THR A 239 25.84 9.17 19.16
N PHE A 240 25.11 9.26 18.04
CA PHE A 240 23.77 9.85 18.00
C PHE A 240 22.78 9.11 18.90
N PHE A 241 22.79 7.78 18.84
CA PHE A 241 21.85 6.91 19.52
C PHE A 241 22.51 5.97 20.53
N ASN A 242 23.85 5.98 20.63
CA ASN A 242 24.60 5.16 21.59
C ASN A 242 24.69 5.85 22.97
N PRO A 243 24.03 5.32 24.02
CA PRO A 243 24.07 5.93 25.36
C PRO A 243 25.48 5.99 25.97
N ALA A 244 26.34 5.02 25.64
CA ALA A 244 27.71 4.98 26.17
C ALA A 244 28.56 6.17 25.69
N GLY A 245 28.18 6.78 24.57
CA GLY A 245 28.80 7.98 24.01
C GLY A 245 27.97 9.26 24.19
N GLY A 246 26.96 9.24 25.07
CA GLY A 246 26.08 10.39 25.34
C GLY A 246 24.89 10.54 24.38
N GLY A 247 24.66 9.58 23.47
CA GLY A 247 23.52 9.56 22.55
C GLY A 247 22.20 9.15 23.21
N ASP A 248 21.09 9.37 22.49
CA ASP A 248 19.74 9.09 23.00
C ASP A 248 18.98 8.09 22.11
N PRO A 249 18.75 6.83 22.56
CA PRO A 249 17.93 5.87 21.84
C PRO A 249 16.47 6.30 21.69
N ILE A 250 15.92 7.14 22.57
CA ILE A 250 14.54 7.64 22.46
C ILE A 250 14.43 8.68 21.34
N MET A 251 15.49 9.46 21.09
CA MET A 251 15.58 10.31 19.91
C MET A 251 15.41 9.50 18.61
N TYR A 252 15.99 8.30 18.51
CA TYR A 252 15.77 7.41 17.36
C TYR A 252 14.27 7.13 17.18
N GLN A 253 13.56 6.77 18.25
CA GLN A 253 12.14 6.45 18.19
C GLN A 253 11.31 7.65 17.72
N HIS A 254 11.61 8.86 18.20
CA HIS A 254 10.92 10.06 17.73
C HIS A 254 11.11 10.30 16.23
N ILE A 255 12.34 10.19 15.72
CA ILE A 255 12.63 10.40 14.29
C ILE A 255 11.99 9.29 13.45
N PHE A 256 12.14 8.03 13.87
CA PHE A 256 11.56 6.89 13.20
C PHE A 256 10.04 7.00 13.11
N TRP A 257 9.34 7.35 14.21
CA TRP A 257 7.88 7.45 14.18
C TRP A 257 7.37 8.71 13.51
N PHE A 258 8.12 9.81 13.54
CA PHE A 258 7.80 10.98 12.72
C PHE A 258 7.73 10.63 11.24
N PHE A 259 8.56 9.68 10.79
CA PHE A 259 8.39 9.01 9.50
C PHE A 259 7.24 7.99 9.51
N GLY A 260 7.29 7.04 10.45
CA GLY A 260 6.54 5.79 10.40
C GLY A 260 5.03 5.99 10.51
N HIS A 261 4.57 7.01 11.23
CA HIS A 261 3.14 7.23 11.35
C HIS A 261 2.50 7.89 10.11
N PRO A 262 3.08 8.95 9.51
CA PRO A 262 2.70 9.34 8.16
C PRO A 262 2.79 8.21 7.13
N GLU A 263 3.79 7.32 7.25
CA GLU A 263 3.94 6.18 6.34
C GLU A 263 2.75 5.21 6.39
N VAL A 264 2.17 4.95 7.56
CA VAL A 264 0.96 4.11 7.61
C VAL A 264 -0.22 4.76 6.90
N TYR A 265 -0.27 6.09 6.81
CA TYR A 265 -1.26 6.79 5.98
C TYR A 265 -0.96 6.71 4.50
N ILE A 266 0.31 6.83 4.10
CA ILE A 266 0.75 6.62 2.72
C ILE A 266 0.27 5.25 2.20
N MET A 267 0.32 4.23 3.05
CA MET A 267 -0.16 2.89 2.68
C MET A 267 -1.69 2.74 2.61
N ILE A 268 -2.49 3.55 3.32
CA ILE A 268 -3.96 3.38 3.34
C ILE A 268 -4.72 4.40 2.48
N LEU A 269 -4.15 5.58 2.23
CA LEU A 269 -4.83 6.64 1.47
C LEU A 269 -5.20 6.19 0.04
N PRO A 270 -4.31 5.54 -0.74
CA PRO A 270 -4.67 4.98 -2.04
C PRO A 270 -5.80 3.95 -1.97
N ALA A 271 -5.84 3.14 -0.91
CA ALA A 271 -6.92 2.17 -0.66
C ALA A 271 -8.28 2.89 -0.59
N PHE A 272 -8.37 3.98 0.17
CA PHE A 272 -9.58 4.81 0.23
C PHE A 272 -9.98 5.35 -1.14
N GLY A 273 -9.01 5.70 -1.97
CA GLY A 273 -9.21 6.11 -3.35
C GLY A 273 -9.91 5.04 -4.18
N ILE A 274 -9.39 3.81 -4.16
CA ILE A 274 -9.96 2.66 -4.90
C ILE A 274 -11.40 2.40 -4.45
N ILE A 275 -11.64 2.33 -3.15
CA ILE A 275 -12.98 2.08 -2.58
C ILE A 275 -13.96 3.18 -3.00
N SER A 276 -13.48 4.43 -3.09
CA SER A 276 -14.29 5.57 -3.52
C SER A 276 -14.64 5.55 -5.02
N HIS A 277 -13.99 4.73 -5.84
CA HIS A 277 -14.42 4.44 -7.22
C HIS A 277 -15.42 3.28 -7.29
N ILE A 278 -15.17 2.21 -6.51
CA ILE A 278 -15.95 0.98 -6.58
C ILE A 278 -17.34 1.18 -5.98
N VAL A 279 -17.44 1.75 -4.79
CA VAL A 279 -18.72 1.94 -4.09
C VAL A 279 -19.76 2.68 -4.95
N PRO A 280 -19.48 3.86 -5.56
CA PRO A 280 -20.47 4.52 -6.41
C PRO A 280 -20.81 3.74 -7.68
N ALA A 281 -19.84 3.04 -8.28
CA ALA A 281 -20.05 2.25 -9.51
C ALA A 281 -21.06 1.10 -9.29
N PHE A 282 -21.00 0.42 -8.15
CA PHE A 282 -21.91 -0.68 -7.83
C PHE A 282 -23.16 -0.25 -7.05
N ALA A 283 -23.15 0.95 -6.45
CA ALA A 283 -24.35 1.57 -5.87
C ALA A 283 -25.21 2.32 -6.89
N ARG A 284 -24.69 2.54 -8.11
CA ARG A 284 -25.32 3.33 -9.18
C ARG A 284 -25.73 4.73 -8.70
N LYS A 285 -24.86 5.33 -7.88
CA LYS A 285 -25.09 6.62 -7.22
C LYS A 285 -23.78 7.39 -7.14
N LYS A 286 -23.83 8.71 -7.32
CA LYS A 286 -22.67 9.57 -7.12
C LYS A 286 -22.14 9.44 -5.70
N LEU A 287 -20.82 9.55 -5.55
CA LEU A 287 -20.15 9.53 -4.26
C LEU A 287 -20.70 10.63 -3.36
N PHE A 288 -21.27 10.24 -2.23
CA PHE A 288 -21.81 11.16 -1.26
C PHE A 288 -20.68 11.97 -0.61
N GLY A 289 -20.83 13.29 -0.55
CA GLY A 289 -19.88 14.16 0.14
C GLY A 289 -18.49 14.22 -0.49
N TYR A 290 -18.35 14.21 -1.82
CA TYR A 290 -17.03 14.30 -2.49
C TYR A 290 -16.14 15.41 -1.92
N ALA A 291 -16.63 16.64 -1.79
CA ALA A 291 -15.85 17.75 -1.23
C ALA A 291 -15.43 17.48 0.22
N SER A 292 -16.35 16.94 1.04
CA SER A 292 -16.05 16.51 2.41
C SER A 292 -14.97 15.43 2.45
N MET A 293 -14.98 14.47 1.51
CA MET A 293 -13.92 13.46 1.41
C MET A 293 -12.57 14.06 1.00
N VAL A 294 -12.53 15.02 0.07
CA VAL A 294 -11.29 15.71 -0.30
C VAL A 294 -10.71 16.42 0.93
N TYR A 295 -11.51 17.24 1.62
CA TYR A 295 -11.05 17.92 2.83
C TYR A 295 -10.65 16.97 3.96
N ALA A 296 -11.38 15.87 4.15
CA ALA A 296 -11.02 14.84 5.12
C ALA A 296 -9.69 14.15 4.79
N THR A 297 -9.39 13.94 3.50
CA THR A 297 -8.10 13.36 3.07
C THR A 297 -6.97 14.35 3.32
N SER A 298 -7.18 15.63 2.99
CA SER A 298 -6.20 16.69 3.22
C SER A 298 -5.93 16.94 4.70
N SER A 299 -6.95 16.85 5.56
CA SER A 299 -6.77 17.03 7.01
C SER A 299 -5.98 15.87 7.63
N ILE A 300 -6.18 14.62 7.17
CA ILE A 300 -5.34 13.48 7.59
C ILE A 300 -3.86 13.76 7.29
N ALA A 301 -3.56 14.30 6.11
CA ALA A 301 -2.19 14.60 5.71
C ALA A 301 -1.48 15.63 6.61
N ILE A 302 -2.23 16.62 7.13
CA ILE A 302 -1.67 17.61 8.07
C ILE A 302 -1.54 16.98 9.46
N LEU A 303 -2.60 16.32 9.92
CA LEU A 303 -2.66 15.72 11.25
C LEU A 303 -1.63 14.60 11.42
N SER A 304 -1.26 13.88 10.35
CA SER A 304 -0.28 12.78 10.42
C SER A 304 1.09 13.21 10.94
N PHE A 305 1.46 14.49 10.78
CA PHE A 305 2.73 15.03 11.27
C PHE A 305 2.72 15.44 12.75
N ILE A 306 1.57 15.40 13.44
CA ILE A 306 1.45 15.84 14.84
C ILE A 306 0.97 14.75 15.80
N VAL A 307 0.94 13.50 15.36
CA VAL A 307 0.40 12.37 16.15
C VAL A 307 1.42 11.24 16.39
N TRP A 308 2.63 11.32 15.82
CA TRP A 308 3.56 10.20 15.75
C TRP A 308 3.93 9.56 17.08
N ALA A 309 4.01 10.33 18.16
CA ALA A 309 4.51 9.83 19.43
C ALA A 309 3.49 8.98 20.20
N HIS A 310 2.28 8.74 19.65
CA HIS A 310 1.39 7.72 20.21
C HIS A 310 1.99 6.30 20.14
N HIS A 311 3.02 6.06 19.32
CA HIS A 311 3.75 4.79 19.33
C HIS A 311 4.74 4.67 20.50
N MET A 312 4.80 5.69 21.36
CA MET A 312 5.86 5.87 22.36
C MET A 312 5.29 6.10 23.78
N TYR A 313 4.01 5.77 24.04
CA TYR A 313 3.43 6.03 25.37
C TYR A 313 4.17 5.31 26.51
N ALA A 314 4.70 4.12 26.25
CA ALA A 314 5.46 3.35 27.23
C ALA A 314 6.95 3.74 27.37
N THR A 315 7.42 4.82 26.72
CA THR A 315 8.84 5.22 26.77
C THR A 315 9.18 6.22 27.88
N GLY A 316 8.27 6.45 28.82
CA GLY A 316 8.46 7.43 29.91
C GLY A 316 8.15 8.88 29.50
N MET A 317 7.38 9.09 28.43
CA MET A 317 6.94 10.43 28.01
C MET A 317 6.17 11.14 29.14
N PRO A 318 6.41 12.44 29.40
CA PRO A 318 5.65 13.21 30.39
C PRO A 318 4.14 13.21 30.09
N VAL A 319 3.31 13.23 31.13
CA VAL A 319 1.84 13.18 31.02
C VAL A 319 1.30 14.25 30.08
N THR A 320 1.83 15.48 30.12
CA THR A 320 1.42 16.56 29.21
C THR A 320 1.62 16.19 27.74
N GLY A 321 2.74 15.54 27.42
CA GLY A 321 3.01 15.03 26.07
C GLY A 321 2.05 13.91 25.70
N GLN A 322 1.83 12.95 26.60
CA GLN A 322 0.91 11.84 26.36
C GLN A 322 -0.51 12.36 26.06
N LEU A 323 -1.00 13.32 26.84
CA LEU A 323 -2.32 13.95 26.64
C LEU A 323 -2.42 14.64 25.28
N PHE A 324 -1.40 15.39 24.87
CA PHE A 324 -1.37 16.03 23.54
C PHE A 324 -1.51 15.00 22.43
N PHE A 325 -0.64 13.98 22.42
CA PHE A 325 -0.65 12.95 21.37
C PHE A 325 -1.92 12.10 21.42
N MET A 326 -2.49 11.85 22.61
CA MET A 326 -3.76 11.14 22.77
C MET A 326 -4.90 11.90 22.08
N TYR A 327 -5.11 13.18 22.42
CA TYR A 327 -6.19 13.96 21.82
C TYR A 327 -5.97 14.20 20.33
N ALA A 328 -4.73 14.45 19.90
CA ALA A 328 -4.42 14.60 18.48
C ALA A 328 -4.70 13.31 17.69
N THR A 329 -4.39 12.14 18.26
CA THR A 329 -4.68 10.83 17.65
C THR A 329 -6.17 10.51 17.67
N MET A 330 -6.92 10.90 18.69
CA MET A 330 -8.38 10.81 18.65
C MET A 330 -8.97 11.69 17.54
N LEU A 331 -8.42 12.89 17.34
CA LEU A 331 -8.91 13.84 16.33
C LEU A 331 -8.75 13.29 14.90
N ILE A 332 -7.66 12.60 14.58
CA ILE A 332 -7.43 12.04 13.22
C ILE A 332 -8.39 10.90 12.87
N SER A 333 -9.04 10.28 13.87
CA SER A 333 -10.09 9.30 13.64
C SER A 333 -11.35 9.93 13.03
N VAL A 334 -11.60 11.21 13.26
CA VAL A 334 -12.81 11.90 12.81
C VAL A 334 -12.85 12.03 11.28
N PRO A 335 -11.83 12.57 10.59
CA PRO A 335 -11.78 12.56 9.12
C PRO A 335 -11.91 11.15 8.51
N THR A 336 -11.34 10.15 9.17
CA THR A 336 -11.43 8.74 8.74
C THR A 336 -12.88 8.23 8.88
N GLY A 337 -13.53 8.51 10.00
CA GLY A 337 -14.95 8.20 10.22
C GLY A 337 -15.86 8.85 9.19
N VAL A 338 -15.63 10.13 8.86
CA VAL A 338 -16.38 10.85 7.81
C VAL A 338 -16.33 10.09 6.48
N LYS A 339 -15.18 9.54 6.08
CA LYS A 339 -15.06 8.74 4.85
C LYS A 339 -15.90 7.46 4.92
N VAL A 340 -15.86 6.73 6.04
CA VAL A 340 -16.67 5.53 6.27
C VAL A 340 -18.16 5.85 6.14
N PHE A 341 -18.63 6.91 6.81
CA PHE A 341 -20.02 7.35 6.72
C PHE A 341 -20.41 7.79 5.31
N ASN A 342 -19.52 8.46 4.57
CA ASN A 342 -19.79 8.86 3.20
C ASN A 342 -19.90 7.64 2.25
N TRP A 343 -19.10 6.58 2.44
CA TRP A 343 -19.30 5.32 1.68
C TRP A 343 -20.63 4.65 2.03
N ILE A 344 -20.98 4.57 3.32
CA ILE A 344 -22.27 4.02 3.76
C ILE A 344 -23.44 4.82 3.18
N ALA A 345 -23.37 6.15 3.20
CA ALA A 345 -24.38 7.04 2.62
C ALA A 345 -24.45 6.94 1.08
N THR A 346 -23.34 6.59 0.42
CA THR A 346 -23.32 6.29 -1.01
C THR A 346 -24.05 4.99 -1.32
N MET A 347 -23.83 3.94 -0.51
CA MET A 347 -24.57 2.66 -0.64
C MET A 347 -26.06 2.81 -0.28
N TRP A 348 -26.38 3.68 0.69
CA TRP A 348 -27.74 3.88 1.16
C TRP A 348 -28.66 4.43 0.06
N LYS A 349 -29.79 3.73 -0.15
CA LYS A 349 -30.75 3.96 -1.25
C LYS A 349 -30.09 3.91 -2.64
N GLY A 350 -28.96 3.23 -2.79
CA GLY A 350 -28.38 2.87 -4.07
C GLY A 350 -29.04 1.60 -4.64
N SER A 351 -28.88 1.38 -5.94
CA SER A 351 -29.25 0.11 -6.58
C SER A 351 -28.03 -0.80 -6.59
N MET A 352 -27.85 -1.55 -5.50
CA MET A 352 -26.65 -2.33 -5.21
C MET A 352 -26.62 -3.66 -5.98
N THR A 353 -25.46 -4.00 -6.53
CA THR A 353 -25.12 -5.37 -6.96
C THR A 353 -23.81 -5.82 -6.31
N PHE A 354 -23.66 -7.14 -6.10
CA PHE A 354 -22.56 -7.73 -5.32
C PHE A 354 -21.67 -8.63 -6.17
N GLU A 355 -21.12 -8.04 -7.23
CA GLU A 355 -19.96 -8.55 -7.94
C GLU A 355 -18.71 -8.53 -7.04
N THR A 356 -17.71 -9.30 -7.43
CA THR A 356 -16.47 -9.48 -6.65
C THR A 356 -15.82 -8.16 -6.17
N PRO A 357 -15.69 -7.08 -6.98
CA PRO A 357 -15.06 -5.84 -6.53
C PRO A 357 -15.86 -5.19 -5.39
N MET A 358 -17.19 -5.20 -5.48
CA MET A 358 -18.06 -4.65 -4.45
C MET A 358 -18.01 -5.47 -3.17
N LEU A 359 -17.91 -6.80 -3.26
CA LEU A 359 -17.74 -7.65 -2.09
C LEU A 359 -16.46 -7.31 -1.32
N PHE A 360 -15.33 -7.18 -2.02
CA PHE A 360 -14.08 -6.75 -1.39
C PHE A 360 -14.17 -5.32 -0.84
N ALA A 361 -14.90 -4.42 -1.50
CA ALA A 361 -15.11 -3.07 -0.98
C ALA A 361 -15.94 -3.03 0.31
N VAL A 362 -17.00 -3.82 0.41
CA VAL A 362 -17.77 -3.97 1.66
C VAL A 362 -16.93 -4.67 2.74
N GLY A 363 -16.19 -5.73 2.36
CA GLY A 363 -15.27 -6.42 3.25
C GLY A 363 -14.22 -5.48 3.83
N PHE A 364 -13.64 -4.61 2.99
CA PHE A 364 -12.76 -3.52 3.40
C PHE A 364 -13.43 -2.61 4.44
N ILE A 365 -14.63 -2.08 4.14
CA ILE A 365 -15.32 -1.16 5.07
C ILE A 365 -15.53 -1.83 6.43
N PHE A 366 -15.92 -3.11 6.44
CA PHE A 366 -16.15 -3.90 7.65
C PHE A 366 -14.87 -4.10 8.48
N VAL A 367 -13.84 -4.71 7.90
CA VAL A 367 -12.59 -5.01 8.63
C VAL A 367 -11.84 -3.74 9.03
N PHE A 368 -11.86 -2.72 8.17
CA PHE A 368 -11.22 -1.44 8.46
C PHE A 368 -11.93 -0.69 9.58
N THR A 369 -13.26 -0.75 9.67
CA THR A 369 -14.02 -0.13 10.75
C THR A 369 -13.77 -0.83 12.09
N MET A 370 -13.71 -2.16 12.11
CA MET A 370 -13.33 -2.91 13.32
C MET A 370 -11.90 -2.57 13.77
N GLY A 371 -10.94 -2.55 12.84
CA GLY A 371 -9.56 -2.14 13.13
C GLY A 371 -9.47 -0.69 13.60
N GLY A 372 -10.21 0.22 12.99
CA GLY A 372 -10.27 1.63 13.39
C GLY A 372 -10.81 1.80 14.82
N PHE A 373 -11.79 0.98 15.21
CA PHE A 373 -12.30 0.96 16.58
C PHE A 373 -11.24 0.50 17.58
N THR A 374 -10.46 -0.54 17.28
CA THR A 374 -9.34 -0.95 18.15
C THR A 374 -8.21 0.09 18.18
N GLY A 375 -8.04 0.87 17.10
CA GLY A 375 -7.10 1.99 17.05
C GLY A 375 -7.50 3.16 17.96
N LEU A 376 -8.80 3.44 18.08
CA LEU A 376 -9.31 4.39 19.07
C LEU A 376 -8.98 3.94 20.49
N ILE A 377 -9.05 2.64 20.77
CA ILE A 377 -8.66 2.08 22.07
C ILE A 377 -7.17 2.31 22.32
N LEU A 378 -6.30 2.02 21.33
CA LEU A 378 -4.86 2.25 21.41
C LEU A 378 -4.47 3.73 21.46
N SER A 379 -5.32 4.64 20.98
CA SER A 379 -5.05 6.08 21.12
C SER A 379 -5.09 6.56 22.57
N MET A 380 -5.73 5.80 23.48
CA MET A 380 -5.82 6.13 24.90
C MET A 380 -4.57 5.68 25.65
N ALA A 381 -3.68 6.61 25.98
CA ALA A 381 -2.45 6.37 26.72
C ALA A 381 -2.55 5.44 27.95
N PRO A 382 -3.55 5.56 28.87
CA PRO A 382 -3.64 4.65 30.02
C PRO A 382 -3.97 3.21 29.64
N ILE A 383 -4.70 3.00 28.54
CA ILE A 383 -4.99 1.65 28.03
C ILE A 383 -3.78 1.14 27.25
N ASP A 384 -3.22 1.97 26.38
CA ASP A 384 -2.06 1.61 25.58
C ASP A 384 -0.88 1.18 26.45
N THR A 385 -0.63 1.84 27.59
CA THR A 385 0.42 1.42 28.54
C THR A 385 0.31 -0.06 28.95
N GLN A 386 -0.90 -0.63 28.99
CA GLN A 386 -1.13 -2.04 29.31
C GLN A 386 -1.00 -2.98 28.10
N VAL A 387 -1.38 -2.51 26.90
CA VAL A 387 -1.45 -3.35 25.68
C VAL A 387 -0.35 -3.06 24.65
N GLN A 388 0.48 -2.06 24.91
CA GLN A 388 1.61 -1.66 24.09
C GLN A 388 2.52 -2.87 23.88
N ASP A 389 2.92 -3.07 22.63
CA ASP A 389 3.76 -4.20 22.23
C ASP A 389 3.21 -5.59 22.56
N THR A 390 1.91 -5.73 22.81
CA THR A 390 1.23 -7.03 22.85
C THR A 390 0.68 -7.43 21.49
N TYR A 391 0.12 -8.64 21.41
CA TYR A 391 -0.62 -9.10 20.23
C TYR A 391 -1.84 -8.23 19.90
N TYR A 392 -2.31 -7.37 20.81
CA TYR A 392 -3.42 -6.45 20.54
C TYR A 392 -3.02 -5.43 19.47
N VAL A 393 -1.83 -4.85 19.59
CA VAL A 393 -1.27 -3.90 18.60
C VAL A 393 -1.02 -4.61 17.27
N VAL A 394 -0.54 -5.86 17.31
CA VAL A 394 -0.36 -6.67 16.10
C VAL A 394 -1.69 -6.89 15.40
N ALA A 395 -2.72 -7.30 16.13
CA ALA A 395 -4.07 -7.53 15.60
C ALA A 395 -4.65 -6.24 15.02
N HIS A 396 -4.65 -5.15 15.78
CA HIS A 396 -5.11 -3.83 15.34
C HIS A 396 -4.46 -3.43 14.01
N PHE A 397 -3.13 -3.46 13.96
CA PHE A 397 -2.38 -3.05 12.78
C PHE A 397 -2.66 -3.93 11.57
N HIS A 398 -2.83 -5.25 11.74
CA HIS A 398 -3.18 -6.13 10.64
C HIS A 398 -4.62 -5.90 10.15
N TYR A 399 -5.57 -5.57 11.03
CA TYR A 399 -6.93 -5.19 10.61
C TYR A 399 -6.94 -3.90 9.79
N VAL A 400 -6.27 -2.84 10.26
CA VAL A 400 -6.31 -1.54 9.55
C VAL A 400 -5.41 -1.51 8.33
N LEU A 401 -4.20 -2.05 8.40
CA LEU A 401 -3.23 -1.94 7.32
C LEU A 401 -3.30 -3.13 6.38
N VAL A 402 -3.21 -4.36 6.89
CA VAL A 402 -3.12 -5.55 6.02
C VAL A 402 -4.46 -5.82 5.36
N ALA A 403 -5.54 -5.99 6.12
CA ALA A 403 -6.86 -6.15 5.51
C ALA A 403 -7.32 -4.87 4.80
N GLY A 404 -7.09 -3.69 5.37
CA GLY A 404 -7.42 -2.42 4.72
C GLY A 404 -6.76 -2.28 3.33
N SER A 405 -5.46 -2.49 3.24
CA SER A 405 -4.72 -2.35 1.99
C SER A 405 -4.99 -3.52 1.04
N LEU A 406 -4.89 -4.77 1.50
CA LEU A 406 -5.07 -5.95 0.64
C LEU A 406 -6.49 -6.04 0.08
N PHE A 407 -7.53 -5.81 0.89
CA PHE A 407 -8.91 -5.90 0.40
C PHE A 407 -9.19 -4.83 -0.64
N ALA A 408 -8.70 -3.60 -0.43
CA ALA A 408 -8.83 -2.55 -1.42
C ALA A 408 -8.04 -2.85 -2.70
N MET A 409 -6.84 -3.43 -2.60
CA MET A 409 -6.07 -3.85 -3.78
C MET A 409 -6.72 -5.01 -4.52
N PHE A 410 -7.30 -5.99 -3.82
CA PHE A 410 -8.09 -7.03 -4.46
C PHE A 410 -9.33 -6.44 -5.13
N ALA A 411 -10.04 -5.53 -4.45
CA ALA A 411 -11.17 -4.80 -5.04
C ALA A 411 -10.73 -4.06 -6.32
N GLY A 412 -9.61 -3.34 -6.27
CA GLY A 412 -9.04 -2.62 -7.41
C GLY A 412 -8.61 -3.54 -8.54
N PHE A 413 -7.97 -4.69 -8.23
CA PHE A 413 -7.64 -5.71 -9.21
C PHE A 413 -8.90 -6.21 -9.90
N TYR A 414 -9.92 -6.67 -9.15
CA TYR A 414 -11.15 -7.17 -9.75
C TYR A 414 -11.91 -6.07 -10.52
N PHE A 415 -11.81 -4.81 -10.11
CA PHE A 415 -12.44 -3.69 -10.79
C PHE A 415 -11.77 -3.36 -12.13
N TRP A 416 -10.43 -3.30 -12.16
CA TRP A 416 -9.67 -2.84 -13.33
C TRP A 416 -9.00 -3.98 -14.15
N CYS A 417 -9.00 -5.22 -13.67
CA CYS A 417 -8.45 -6.38 -14.41
C CYS A 417 -9.01 -6.49 -15.84
N PRO A 418 -10.32 -6.28 -16.10
CA PRO A 418 -10.84 -6.29 -17.47
C PRO A 418 -10.22 -5.21 -18.37
N LYS A 419 -9.88 -4.04 -17.79
CA LYS A 419 -9.20 -2.95 -18.50
C LYS A 419 -7.75 -3.29 -18.84
N TRP A 420 -7.07 -4.02 -17.97
CA TRP A 420 -5.67 -4.39 -18.14
C TRP A 420 -5.48 -5.56 -19.10
N THR A 421 -6.33 -6.58 -18.98
CA THR A 421 -6.17 -7.86 -19.67
C THR A 421 -7.08 -8.01 -20.89
N GLY A 422 -8.16 -7.22 -20.99
CA GLY A 422 -9.15 -7.33 -22.05
C GLY A 422 -10.16 -8.46 -21.87
N VAL A 423 -10.11 -9.19 -20.74
CA VAL A 423 -11.03 -10.29 -20.43
C VAL A 423 -11.64 -10.15 -19.05
N MET A 424 -12.86 -10.65 -18.90
CA MET A 424 -13.52 -10.78 -17.62
C MET A 424 -12.97 -11.99 -16.87
N TYR A 425 -12.68 -11.82 -15.59
CA TYR A 425 -12.40 -12.94 -14.68
C TYR A 425 -13.70 -13.70 -14.36
N ASN A 426 -13.56 -14.92 -13.85
CA ASN A 426 -14.71 -15.69 -13.42
C ASN A 426 -15.21 -15.22 -12.04
N GLU A 427 -16.45 -14.73 -11.98
CA GLU A 427 -17.08 -14.24 -10.74
C GLU A 427 -17.15 -15.29 -9.62
N THR A 428 -17.42 -16.56 -9.94
CA THR A 428 -17.46 -17.63 -8.92
C THR A 428 -16.09 -17.79 -8.26
N ARG A 429 -15.01 -17.77 -9.05
CA ARG A 429 -13.65 -17.84 -8.52
C ARG A 429 -13.30 -16.62 -7.68
N GLY A 430 -13.74 -15.43 -8.10
CA GLY A 430 -13.59 -14.19 -7.35
C GLY A 430 -14.31 -14.21 -6.00
N LYS A 431 -15.54 -14.73 -5.96
CA LYS A 431 -16.33 -14.90 -4.73
C LYS A 431 -15.73 -15.94 -3.77
N ILE A 432 -15.18 -17.04 -4.30
CA ILE A 432 -14.43 -18.02 -3.49
C ILE A 432 -13.23 -17.33 -2.85
N HIS A 433 -12.45 -16.58 -3.63
CA HIS A 433 -11.31 -15.82 -3.09
C HIS A 433 -11.76 -14.85 -2.00
N PHE A 434 -12.84 -14.09 -2.22
CA PHE A 434 -13.38 -13.17 -1.23
C PHE A 434 -13.73 -13.85 0.10
N TRP A 435 -14.61 -14.85 0.08
CA TRP A 435 -15.09 -15.47 1.32
C TRP A 435 -13.99 -16.22 2.05
N TRP A 436 -13.11 -16.91 1.30
CA TRP A 436 -11.95 -17.57 1.87
C TRP A 436 -11.04 -16.56 2.57
N THR A 437 -10.64 -15.49 1.87
CA THR A 437 -9.78 -14.44 2.44
C THR A 437 -10.42 -13.76 3.64
N LEU A 438 -11.72 -13.39 3.58
CA LEU A 438 -12.42 -12.72 4.68
C LEU A 438 -12.50 -13.59 5.94
N ILE A 439 -12.91 -14.85 5.80
CA ILE A 439 -13.08 -15.74 6.95
C ILE A 439 -11.72 -16.06 7.56
N SER A 440 -10.75 -16.49 6.75
CA SER A 440 -9.41 -16.87 7.23
C SER A 440 -8.67 -15.69 7.87
N PHE A 441 -8.81 -14.48 7.33
CA PHE A 441 -8.24 -13.27 7.93
C PHE A 441 -8.78 -13.05 9.35
N ASN A 442 -10.11 -13.10 9.53
CA ASN A 442 -10.70 -12.89 10.86
C ASN A 442 -10.32 -14.03 11.82
N VAL A 443 -10.30 -15.28 11.37
CA VAL A 443 -9.84 -16.42 12.20
C VAL A 443 -8.37 -16.26 12.61
N THR A 444 -7.54 -15.62 11.79
CA THR A 444 -6.14 -15.34 12.11
C THR A 444 -6.01 -14.24 13.17
N PHE A 445 -6.57 -13.06 12.90
CA PHE A 445 -6.22 -11.85 13.64
C PHE A 445 -7.24 -11.49 14.74
N PHE A 446 -8.49 -11.93 14.65
CA PHE A 446 -9.47 -11.65 15.69
C PHE A 446 -9.04 -12.26 17.04
N PRO A 447 -8.60 -13.53 17.11
CA PRO A 447 -8.10 -14.14 18.36
C PRO A 447 -6.90 -13.42 18.96
N MET A 448 -6.09 -12.76 18.13
CA MET A 448 -4.91 -12.03 18.61
C MET A 448 -5.25 -10.83 19.51
N HIS A 449 -6.45 -10.26 19.39
CA HIS A 449 -6.91 -9.25 20.37
C HIS A 449 -7.04 -9.86 21.77
N PHE A 450 -7.58 -11.08 21.89
CA PHE A 450 -7.68 -11.76 23.18
C PHE A 450 -6.31 -12.17 23.71
N LEU A 451 -5.41 -12.65 22.85
CA LEU A 451 -4.01 -12.90 23.22
C LEU A 451 -3.34 -11.65 23.79
N GLY A 452 -3.52 -10.51 23.13
CA GLY A 452 -2.96 -9.24 23.57
C GLY A 452 -3.53 -8.74 24.89
N LEU A 453 -4.87 -8.80 25.05
CA LEU A 453 -5.53 -8.44 26.31
C LEU A 453 -5.14 -9.36 27.47
N ALA A 454 -4.86 -10.63 27.19
CA ALA A 454 -4.35 -11.59 28.16
C ALA A 454 -2.84 -11.39 28.45
N GLY A 455 -2.18 -10.43 27.80
CA GLY A 455 -0.80 -10.03 28.07
C GLY A 455 0.26 -10.76 27.26
N MET A 456 -0.08 -11.41 26.14
CA MET A 456 0.92 -12.03 25.26
C MET A 456 1.73 -10.96 24.51
N PRO A 457 3.05 -10.83 24.76
CA PRO A 457 3.89 -9.85 24.07
C PRO A 457 4.15 -10.26 22.62
N ARG A 458 4.38 -9.28 21.74
CA ARG A 458 4.82 -9.52 20.36
C ARG A 458 6.30 -9.91 20.31
N ARG A 459 6.74 -10.53 19.21
CA ARG A 459 8.14 -10.91 18.94
C ARG A 459 8.73 -11.95 19.92
N TYR A 460 7.88 -12.84 20.43
CA TYR A 460 8.30 -13.97 21.28
C TYR A 460 8.26 -15.25 20.44
N ALA A 461 9.36 -16.00 20.43
CA ALA A 461 9.48 -17.26 19.68
C ALA A 461 8.77 -18.44 20.37
N ASP A 462 8.57 -18.35 21.68
CA ASP A 462 7.86 -19.33 22.51
C ASP A 462 6.93 -18.61 23.49
N TYR A 463 5.90 -19.29 23.99
CA TYR A 463 4.88 -18.75 24.86
C TYR A 463 4.31 -19.81 25.84
N PRO A 464 3.81 -19.40 27.03
CA PRO A 464 3.21 -20.33 27.99
C PRO A 464 1.90 -20.98 27.52
N MET A 465 1.57 -22.16 28.07
CA MET A 465 0.36 -22.94 27.76
C MET A 465 -0.96 -22.15 27.77
N GLN A 466 -1.07 -21.11 28.59
CA GLN A 466 -2.29 -20.28 28.69
C GLN A 466 -2.68 -19.58 27.37
N PHE A 467 -1.74 -19.42 26.43
CA PHE A 467 -1.98 -18.78 25.14
C PHE A 467 -2.14 -19.78 23.97
N ALA A 468 -2.11 -21.10 24.25
CA ALA A 468 -2.05 -22.14 23.22
C ALA A 468 -3.25 -22.16 22.29
N ASP A 469 -4.47 -22.15 22.82
CA ASP A 469 -5.68 -22.35 22.01
C ASP A 469 -5.87 -21.24 20.96
N PHE A 470 -5.71 -19.97 21.38
CA PHE A 470 -5.82 -18.85 20.46
C PHE A 470 -4.65 -18.76 19.48
N ASN A 471 -3.44 -19.18 19.86
CA ASN A 471 -2.33 -19.26 18.92
C ASN A 471 -2.52 -20.35 17.87
N ALA A 472 -2.95 -21.55 18.28
CA ALA A 472 -3.25 -22.63 17.36
C ALA A 472 -4.34 -22.20 16.36
N LEU A 473 -5.42 -21.57 16.84
CA LEU A 473 -6.49 -21.04 16.00
C LEU A 473 -5.98 -19.97 15.02
N ALA A 474 -5.20 -18.99 15.52
CA ALA A 474 -4.62 -17.95 14.69
C ALA A 474 -3.67 -18.52 13.62
N SER A 475 -2.90 -19.56 13.96
CA SER A 475 -2.00 -20.24 13.02
C SER A 475 -2.78 -21.00 11.94
N VAL A 476 -3.83 -21.73 12.29
CA VAL A 476 -4.72 -22.37 11.30
C VAL A 476 -5.28 -21.30 10.35
N GLY A 477 -5.84 -20.22 10.89
CA GLY A 477 -6.33 -19.09 10.11
C GLY A 477 -5.29 -18.57 9.13
N ALA A 478 -4.04 -18.38 9.59
CA ALA A 478 -2.97 -17.82 8.78
C ALA A 478 -2.61 -18.71 7.59
N PHE A 479 -2.55 -20.03 7.78
CA PHE A 479 -2.33 -20.98 6.69
C PHE A 479 -3.44 -20.92 5.65
N PHE A 480 -4.71 -20.94 6.09
CA PHE A 480 -5.83 -20.76 5.18
C PHE A 480 -5.77 -19.42 4.43
N PHE A 481 -5.39 -18.34 5.12
CA PHE A 481 -5.25 -17.01 4.50
C PHE A 481 -4.14 -16.98 3.44
N GLY A 482 -2.99 -17.58 3.73
CA GLY A 482 -1.89 -17.72 2.78
C GLY A 482 -2.29 -18.52 1.53
N PHE A 483 -2.97 -19.66 1.71
CA PHE A 483 -3.45 -20.47 0.59
C PHE A 483 -4.53 -19.79 -0.25
N ALA A 484 -5.35 -18.91 0.33
CA ALA A 484 -6.30 -18.10 -0.43
C ALA A 484 -5.59 -17.19 -1.45
N GLN A 485 -4.39 -16.69 -1.13
CA GLN A 485 -3.61 -15.83 -2.04
C GLN A 485 -2.93 -16.63 -3.15
N VAL A 486 -2.50 -17.86 -2.83
CA VAL A 486 -2.03 -18.82 -3.83
C VAL A 486 -3.16 -19.17 -4.81
N TYR A 487 -4.36 -19.42 -4.28
CA TYR A 487 -5.56 -19.66 -5.09
C TYR A 487 -5.87 -18.47 -6.00
N PHE A 488 -5.86 -17.24 -5.45
CA PHE A 488 -6.06 -16.01 -6.22
C PHE A 488 -5.12 -15.92 -7.43
N PHE A 489 -3.83 -16.21 -7.24
CA PHE A 489 -2.88 -16.15 -8.33
C PHE A 489 -3.17 -17.18 -9.42
N PHE A 490 -3.23 -18.46 -9.07
CA PHE A 490 -3.32 -19.54 -10.06
C PHE A 490 -4.67 -19.63 -10.75
N PHE A 491 -5.76 -19.30 -10.05
CA PHE A 491 -7.12 -19.50 -10.56
C PHE A 491 -7.80 -18.21 -11.07
N VAL A 492 -7.27 -17.04 -10.72
CA VAL A 492 -7.82 -15.73 -11.15
C VAL A 492 -6.80 -14.93 -11.95
N VAL A 493 -5.65 -14.57 -11.35
CA VAL A 493 -4.68 -13.65 -11.97
C VAL A 493 -4.04 -14.27 -13.22
N LEU A 494 -3.47 -15.47 -13.10
CA LEU A 494 -2.74 -16.12 -14.18
C LEU A 494 -3.64 -16.43 -15.40
N PRO A 495 -4.88 -16.95 -15.25
CA PRO A 495 -5.80 -17.10 -16.37
C PRO A 495 -6.16 -15.77 -17.03
N ALA A 496 -6.45 -14.71 -16.25
CA ALA A 496 -6.77 -13.40 -16.81
C ALA A 496 -5.58 -12.80 -17.59
N MET A 497 -4.37 -12.89 -17.05
CA MET A 497 -3.14 -12.47 -17.74
C MET A 497 -2.87 -13.25 -19.04
N ARG A 498 -3.34 -14.49 -19.13
CA ARG A 498 -3.26 -15.33 -20.34
C ARG A 498 -4.42 -15.11 -21.30
N GLY A 499 -5.32 -14.16 -21.02
CA GLY A 499 -6.49 -13.88 -21.84
C GLY A 499 -7.58 -14.98 -21.78
N HIS A 500 -7.58 -15.80 -20.73
CA HIS A 500 -8.63 -16.79 -20.52
C HIS A 500 -9.81 -16.15 -19.78
N GLY A 501 -10.88 -15.86 -20.51
CA GLY A 501 -12.12 -15.29 -20.00
C GLY A 501 -12.97 -14.73 -21.13
N ASP A 502 -14.18 -14.28 -20.82
CA ASP A 502 -15.03 -13.62 -21.81
C ASP A 502 -14.44 -12.26 -22.18
N LYS A 503 -14.54 -11.87 -23.45
CA LYS A 503 -14.02 -10.56 -23.90
C LYS A 503 -14.69 -9.44 -23.11
N ALA A 504 -13.88 -8.58 -22.51
CA ALA A 504 -14.36 -7.42 -21.78
C ALA A 504 -14.73 -6.30 -22.76
N VAL A 505 -15.92 -5.73 -22.58
CA VAL A 505 -16.28 -4.46 -23.23
C VAL A 505 -15.44 -3.31 -22.66
N ALA A 506 -15.43 -2.16 -23.33
CA ALA A 506 -14.72 -0.96 -22.86
C ALA A 506 -15.15 -0.56 -21.43
N LYS A 507 -16.45 -0.63 -21.16
CA LYS A 507 -17.06 -0.32 -19.87
C LYS A 507 -17.83 -1.55 -19.33
N PRO A 508 -17.17 -2.46 -18.59
CA PRO A 508 -17.81 -3.67 -18.09
C PRO A 508 -18.79 -3.40 -16.93
N TRP A 509 -18.62 -2.28 -16.23
CA TRP A 509 -19.45 -1.89 -15.08
C TRP A 509 -20.37 -0.73 -15.47
N GLU A 510 -21.68 -0.98 -15.50
CA GLU A 510 -22.70 -0.07 -16.05
C GLU A 510 -22.61 1.38 -15.52
N ALA A 511 -22.51 1.56 -14.21
CA ALA A 511 -22.47 2.87 -13.57
C ALA A 511 -21.07 3.33 -13.15
N ALA A 512 -20.00 2.67 -13.63
CA ALA A 512 -18.67 3.23 -13.48
C ALA A 512 -18.55 4.54 -14.26
N GLU A 513 -17.86 5.52 -13.68
CA GLU A 513 -17.59 6.82 -14.28
C GLU A 513 -16.07 7.05 -14.28
N GLY A 514 -15.58 7.84 -15.22
CA GLY A 514 -14.16 8.14 -15.38
C GLY A 514 -13.64 7.85 -16.78
N LEU A 515 -12.58 8.58 -17.16
CA LEU A 515 -11.99 8.54 -18.49
C LEU A 515 -11.36 7.18 -18.83
N GLU A 516 -11.01 6.38 -17.82
CA GLU A 516 -10.51 5.02 -18.00
C GLU A 516 -11.54 4.06 -18.63
N TRP A 517 -12.83 4.40 -18.57
CA TRP A 517 -13.92 3.59 -19.14
C TRP A 517 -14.31 4.02 -20.56
N GLU A 518 -13.81 5.15 -21.03
CA GLU A 518 -14.05 5.70 -22.39
C GLU A 518 -13.06 5.13 -23.43
N VAL A 519 -12.17 4.21 -23.00
CA VAL A 519 -11.12 3.64 -23.85
C VAL A 519 -11.32 2.12 -23.99
N PRO A 520 -10.81 1.47 -25.05
CA PRO A 520 -10.97 0.02 -25.26
C PRO A 520 -10.44 -0.84 -24.10
N SER A 521 -10.83 -2.12 -24.10
CA SER A 521 -10.32 -3.17 -23.21
C SER A 521 -9.70 -4.27 -24.08
N PRO A 522 -8.39 -4.58 -23.97
CA PRO A 522 -7.41 -3.95 -23.08
C PRO A 522 -7.13 -2.50 -23.52
N ALA A 523 -6.69 -1.66 -22.58
CA ALA A 523 -6.34 -0.28 -22.89
C ALA A 523 -5.21 -0.23 -23.95
N PRO A 524 -5.32 0.63 -24.99
CA PRO A 524 -4.26 0.82 -25.98
C PRO A 524 -2.92 1.21 -25.33
N PHE A 525 -1.79 0.96 -25.99
CA PHE A 525 -0.46 1.24 -25.43
C PHE A 525 -0.33 2.71 -25.01
N HIS A 526 -0.51 3.65 -25.96
CA HIS A 526 -0.76 5.06 -25.67
C HIS A 526 -2.25 5.36 -25.81
N THR A 527 -2.81 6.16 -24.90
CA THR A 527 -4.26 6.37 -24.82
C THR A 527 -4.68 7.78 -25.24
N PHE A 528 -4.29 8.80 -24.48
CA PHE A 528 -4.68 10.19 -24.75
C PHE A 528 -3.50 10.99 -25.31
N GLU A 529 -3.02 10.62 -26.52
CA GLU A 529 -1.94 11.37 -27.19
C GLU A 529 -2.33 12.82 -27.45
N THR A 530 -3.58 13.02 -27.88
CA THR A 530 -4.24 14.32 -27.84
C THR A 530 -5.13 14.38 -26.61
N PRO A 531 -4.99 15.41 -25.74
CA PRO A 531 -5.85 15.53 -24.56
C PRO A 531 -7.34 15.58 -24.95
N PRO A 532 -8.20 14.75 -24.32
CA PRO A 532 -9.60 14.71 -24.66
C PRO A 532 -10.31 16.00 -24.25
N LYS A 533 -11.34 16.39 -25.01
CA LYS A 533 -12.29 17.42 -24.57
C LYS A 533 -13.25 16.79 -23.58
N LEU A 534 -13.41 17.43 -22.42
CA LEU A 534 -14.19 16.88 -21.33
C LEU A 534 -15.56 17.53 -21.21
N ASP A 535 -16.52 16.76 -20.73
CA ASP A 535 -17.83 17.28 -20.31
C ASP A 535 -17.71 18.20 -19.08
N ALA A 536 -18.82 18.85 -18.69
CA ALA A 536 -18.80 19.78 -17.55
C ALA A 536 -18.37 19.11 -16.23
N THR A 537 -18.64 17.81 -16.06
CA THR A 537 -18.27 17.04 -14.86
C THR A 537 -16.84 16.51 -14.89
N ALA A 538 -16.16 16.58 -16.05
CA ALA A 538 -14.84 15.99 -16.29
C ALA A 538 -14.78 14.47 -16.11
N THR A 539 -15.89 13.78 -16.31
CA THR A 539 -15.99 12.31 -16.17
C THR A 539 -16.18 11.61 -17.51
N ARG A 540 -16.48 12.35 -18.59
CA ARG A 540 -16.69 11.81 -19.93
C ARG A 540 -15.97 12.64 -21.00
N VAL A 541 -15.62 11.98 -22.10
CA VAL A 541 -15.10 12.63 -23.31
C VAL A 541 -16.28 13.13 -24.15
N ILE A 542 -16.15 14.33 -24.72
CA ILE A 542 -17.14 14.93 -25.63
C ILE A 542 -16.51 15.23 -26.99
N GLY A 543 -17.30 15.03 -28.05
CA GLY A 543 -16.85 15.12 -29.44
C GLY A 543 -16.41 13.76 -29.93
#